data_AF-A0A956HRN8-F1
#
_entry.id   AF-A0A956HRN8-F1
#
_cell.length_a   1.000
_cell.length_b   1.000
_cell.length_c   1.000
_cell.angle_alpha   90.00
_cell.angle_beta   90.00
_cell.angle_gamma   90.00
#
_symmetry.space_group_name_H-M   'P 1'
#
loop_
_entity.id
_entity.type
_entity.pdbx_description
1 polymer ?
#
loop_
_entity_poly.entity_id
_entity_poly.type
_entity_poly.pdbx_seq_one_letter_code
_entity_poly.pdbx_strand_id
1 'polypeptide(L)'
;TGAQFDDDELVKIARKLGLDVRSFKQEMHGDVHDARIAADMGLARELGIRGTPAYFINGRAIAGAVPEMEFRLTILEELERAEAALAAGVKRAELYPYLTTHLPEE
;
A
#
# COMPACT_ATOMS: atom_id res chain seq x y z
N THR A 1 3.98 22.25 17.44
CA THR A 1 3.27 20.96 17.35
C THR A 1 4.19 19.92 17.94
N GLY A 2 3.95 19.51 19.19
CA GLY A 2 4.79 18.51 19.88
C GLY A 2 4.66 17.17 19.15
N ALA A 3 5.78 16.50 18.91
CA ALA A 3 5.82 15.24 18.19
C ALA A 3 4.94 14.21 18.91
N GLN A 4 3.82 13.83 18.29
CA GLN A 4 2.85 12.83 18.79
C GLN A 4 3.40 11.39 18.76
N PHE A 5 4.69 11.24 18.44
CA PHE A 5 5.37 9.96 18.25
C PHE A 5 6.86 10.12 18.59
N ASP A 6 7.18 10.58 19.80
CA ASP A 6 8.55 10.49 20.31
C ASP A 6 8.94 9.04 20.64
N ASP A 7 10.22 8.78 20.91
CA ASP A 7 10.75 7.44 21.19
C ASP A 7 10.00 6.75 22.34
N ASP A 8 9.62 7.50 23.39
CA ASP A 8 8.93 6.94 24.55
C ASP A 8 7.49 6.56 24.20
N GLU A 9 6.80 7.35 23.38
CA GLU A 9 5.48 7.04 22.86
C GLU A 9 5.50 5.82 21.93
N LEU A 10 6.47 5.75 21.02
CA LEU A 10 6.67 4.62 20.12
C LEU A 10 6.97 3.32 20.89
N VAL A 11 7.79 3.39 21.94
CA VAL A 11 8.06 2.24 22.82
C VAL A 11 6.84 1.80 23.61
N LYS A 12 6.00 2.75 24.08
CA LYS A 12 4.72 2.42 24.72
C LYS A 12 3.79 1.68 23.75
N ILE A 13 3.73 2.11 22.49
CA ILE A 13 2.97 1.43 21.44
C ILE A 13 3.54 0.02 21.19
N ALA A 14 4.85 -0.10 21.02
CA ALA A 14 5.52 -1.39 20.81
C ALA A 14 5.21 -2.38 21.95
N ARG A 15 5.24 -1.94 23.21
CA ARG A 15 4.87 -2.77 24.36
C ARG A 15 3.41 -3.20 24.33
N LYS A 16 2.48 -2.29 23.98
CA LYS A 16 1.03 -2.62 23.86
C LYS A 16 0.78 -3.66 22.76
N LEU A 17 1.58 -3.64 21.70
CA LEU A 17 1.55 -4.61 20.60
C LEU A 17 2.29 -5.93 20.93
N GLY A 18 2.93 -6.04 22.10
CA GLY A 18 3.66 -7.25 22.52
C GLY A 18 5.01 -7.44 21.83
N LEU A 19 5.58 -6.39 21.23
CA LEU A 19 6.89 -6.45 20.58
C LEU A 19 8.03 -6.51 21.61
N ASP A 20 9.15 -7.13 21.22
CA ASP A 20 10.38 -7.06 22.02
C ASP A 20 10.93 -5.63 22.00
N VAL A 21 10.89 -4.96 23.14
CA VAL A 21 11.25 -3.54 23.25
C VAL A 21 12.73 -3.30 22.98
N ARG A 22 13.60 -4.27 23.28
CA ARG A 22 15.04 -4.11 23.10
C ARG A 22 15.38 -4.13 21.61
N SER A 23 14.90 -5.13 20.88
CA SER A 23 15.04 -5.24 19.43
C SER A 23 14.34 -4.07 18.72
N PHE A 24 13.12 -3.70 19.13
CA PHE A 24 12.42 -2.55 18.57
C PHE A 24 13.26 -1.27 18.64
N LYS A 25 13.81 -0.94 19.81
CA LYS A 25 14.68 0.24 19.97
C LYS A 25 15.94 0.15 19.11
N GLN A 26 16.56 -1.02 19.05
CA GLN A 26 17.75 -1.23 18.24
C GLN A 26 17.48 -1.00 16.75
N GLU A 27 16.37 -1.54 16.24
CA GLU A 27 15.99 -1.40 14.84
C GLU A 27 15.50 0.02 14.52
N MET A 28 14.78 0.67 15.43
CA MET A 28 14.28 2.04 15.27
C MET A 28 15.41 3.08 15.12
N HIS A 29 16.54 2.88 15.80
CA HIS A 29 17.72 3.74 15.70
C HIS A 29 18.79 3.21 14.73
N GLY A 30 18.58 2.02 14.18
CA GLY A 30 19.46 1.41 13.20
C GLY A 30 19.03 1.75 11.77
N ASP A 31 19.73 1.13 10.83
CA ASP A 31 19.54 1.28 9.38
C ASP A 31 18.89 0.05 8.72
N VAL A 32 18.50 -0.96 9.53
CA VAL A 32 18.02 -2.26 9.04
C VAL A 32 16.79 -2.14 8.13
N HIS A 33 16.01 -1.06 8.26
CA HIS A 33 14.82 -0.78 7.44
C HIS A 33 15.06 0.29 6.36
N ASP A 34 16.23 0.93 6.30
CA ASP A 34 16.51 2.05 5.39
C ASP A 34 16.39 1.65 3.92
N ALA A 35 16.89 0.47 3.56
CA ALA A 35 16.79 -0.04 2.20
C ALA A 35 15.32 -0.21 1.76
N ARG A 36 14.46 -0.67 2.67
CA ARG A 36 13.02 -0.82 2.41
C ARG A 36 12.34 0.54 2.29
N ILE A 37 12.64 1.48 3.18
CA ILE A 37 12.13 2.86 3.12
C ILE A 37 12.53 3.52 1.80
N ALA A 38 13.78 3.35 1.37
CA ALA A 38 14.29 3.90 0.11
C ALA A 38 13.58 3.27 -1.10
N ALA A 39 13.32 1.97 -1.07
CA ALA A 39 12.57 1.26 -2.11
C ALA A 39 11.11 1.76 -2.20
N ASP A 40 10.41 1.89 -1.07
CA ASP A 40 9.04 2.40 -1.02
C ASP A 40 8.96 3.86 -1.53
N MET A 41 9.94 4.69 -1.15
CA MET A 41 10.07 6.05 -1.68
C MET A 41 10.38 6.08 -3.19
N GLY A 42 11.15 5.12 -3.70
CA GLY A 42 11.40 4.94 -5.13
C GLY A 42 10.11 4.63 -5.88
N LEU A 43 9.39 3.61 -5.40
CA LEU A 43 8.11 3.19 -5.97
C LEU A 43 7.09 4.33 -5.97
N ALA A 44 6.98 5.10 -4.88
CA ALA A 44 6.08 6.25 -4.81
C ALA A 44 6.37 7.29 -5.91
N ARG A 45 7.65 7.54 -6.21
CA ARG A 45 8.05 8.45 -7.31
C ARG A 45 7.71 7.88 -8.67
N GLU A 46 7.99 6.60 -8.90
CA GLU A 46 7.68 5.91 -10.17
C GLU A 46 6.17 5.91 -10.46
N LEU A 47 5.35 5.73 -9.42
CA LEU A 47 3.89 5.79 -9.50
C LEU A 47 3.34 7.22 -9.48
N GLY A 48 4.19 8.25 -9.43
CA GLY A 48 3.75 9.66 -9.44
C GLY A 48 2.99 10.11 -8.19
N ILE A 49 3.12 9.39 -7.07
CA ILE A 49 2.43 9.71 -5.80
C ILE A 49 3.06 10.97 -5.20
N ARG A 50 2.22 12.00 -4.98
CA ARG A 50 2.65 13.30 -4.42
C ARG A 50 2.25 13.52 -2.96
N GLY A 51 1.42 12.63 -2.42
CA GLY A 51 0.92 12.73 -1.07
C GLY A 51 0.13 11.50 -0.67
N THR A 52 -0.07 11.36 0.63
CA THR A 52 -0.84 10.27 1.22
C THR A 52 -2.17 10.80 1.77
N PRO A 53 -3.23 9.97 1.79
CA PRO A 53 -3.23 8.57 1.36
C PRO A 53 -3.33 8.43 -0.17
N ALA A 54 -2.74 7.37 -0.70
CA ALA A 54 -2.81 6.98 -2.11
C ALA A 54 -2.91 5.45 -2.16
N TYR A 55 -3.84 4.94 -2.96
CA TYR A 55 -4.14 3.53 -3.05
C TYR A 55 -4.12 3.08 -4.51
N PHE A 56 -3.87 1.79 -4.73
CA PHE A 56 -3.95 1.16 -6.04
C PHE A 56 -4.75 -0.13 -5.91
N ILE A 57 -5.80 -0.28 -6.72
CA ILE A 57 -6.56 -1.53 -6.82
C ILE A 57 -6.31 -2.08 -8.22
N ASN A 58 -5.52 -3.16 -8.32
CA ASN A 58 -5.11 -3.76 -9.59
C ASN A 58 -4.53 -2.75 -10.61
N GLY A 59 -3.81 -1.75 -10.12
CA GLY A 59 -3.19 -0.69 -10.94
C GLY A 59 -4.05 0.56 -11.11
N ARG A 60 -5.35 0.55 -10.74
CA ARG A 60 -6.18 1.77 -10.70
C ARG A 60 -5.84 2.60 -9.48
N ALA A 61 -5.39 3.83 -9.70
CA ALA A 61 -5.06 4.77 -8.63
C ALA A 61 -6.32 5.36 -8.00
N ILE A 62 -6.35 5.39 -6.66
CA ILE A 62 -7.28 6.20 -5.87
C ILE A 62 -6.43 7.19 -5.08
N ALA A 63 -6.53 8.48 -5.42
CA ALA A 63 -5.73 9.54 -4.83
C ALA A 63 -6.49 10.27 -3.74
N GLY A 64 -5.92 10.33 -2.54
CA GLY A 64 -6.47 11.08 -1.42
C GLY A 64 -7.41 10.27 -0.53
N ALA A 65 -7.90 10.95 0.50
CA ALA A 65 -8.85 10.38 1.45
C ALA A 65 -10.26 10.46 0.86
N VAL A 66 -10.67 9.39 0.18
CA VAL A 66 -11.99 9.27 -0.43
C VAL A 66 -12.96 8.48 0.46
N PRO A 67 -14.28 8.59 0.25
CA PRO A 67 -15.26 7.79 0.99
C PRO A 67 -15.10 6.28 0.74
N GLU A 68 -15.50 5.46 1.72
CA GLU A 68 -15.50 3.99 1.61
C GLU A 68 -16.18 3.48 0.32
N MET A 69 -17.26 4.15 -0.10
CA MET A 69 -18.01 3.77 -1.30
C MET A 69 -17.15 3.77 -2.56
N GLU A 70 -16.19 4.70 -2.68
CA GLU A 70 -15.33 4.79 -3.86
C GLU A 70 -14.37 3.58 -3.96
N PHE A 71 -13.84 3.13 -2.81
CA PHE A 71 -13.11 1.87 -2.74
C PHE A 71 -14.01 0.70 -3.13
N ARG A 72 -15.23 0.64 -2.60
CA ARG A 72 -16.16 -0.47 -2.84
C ARG A 72 -16.50 -0.59 -4.32
N LEU A 73 -16.81 0.52 -4.98
CA LEU A 73 -17.10 0.55 -6.42
C LEU A 73 -15.88 0.11 -7.23
N THR A 74 -14.71 0.66 -6.95
CA THR A 74 -13.48 0.29 -7.66
C THR A 74 -13.16 -1.19 -7.48
N ILE A 75 -13.31 -1.75 -6.27
CA ILE A 75 -13.09 -3.18 -6.01
C ILE A 75 -14.09 -4.04 -6.79
N LEU A 76 -15.38 -3.68 -6.81
CA LEU A 76 -16.39 -4.45 -7.54
C LEU A 76 -16.12 -4.46 -9.04
N GLU A 77 -15.81 -3.29 -9.62
CA GLU A 77 -15.42 -3.18 -11.04
C GLU A 77 -14.17 -4.02 -11.34
N GLU A 78 -13.18 -4.01 -10.44
CA GLU A 78 -11.97 -4.81 -10.60
C GLU A 78 -12.19 -6.32 -10.46
N LEU A 79 -13.16 -6.74 -9.63
CA LEU A 79 -13.57 -8.14 -9.54
C LEU A 79 -14.26 -8.58 -10.84
N GLU A 80 -15.17 -7.77 -11.38
CA GLU A 80 -15.83 -8.06 -12.66
C GLU A 80 -14.81 -8.16 -13.81
N ARG A 81 -13.84 -7.23 -13.87
CA ARG A 81 -12.74 -7.28 -14.84
C ARG A 81 -11.89 -8.55 -14.68
N ALA A 82 -11.58 -8.93 -13.44
CA ALA A 82 -10.82 -10.14 -13.17
C ALA A 82 -11.56 -11.41 -13.64
N GLU A 83 -12.87 -11.49 -13.37
CA GLU A 83 -13.72 -12.60 -13.80
C GLU A 83 -13.83 -12.66 -15.33
N ALA A 84 -14.04 -11.51 -15.98
CA ALA A 84 -14.08 -11.43 -17.44
C ALA A 84 -12.76 -11.85 -18.10
N ALA A 85 -11.62 -11.43 -17.55
CA ALA A 85 -10.30 -11.83 -18.05
C ALA A 85 -10.08 -13.35 -17.93
N LEU A 86 -10.46 -13.95 -16.80
CA LEU A 86 -10.39 -15.40 -16.61
C LEU A 86 -11.31 -16.14 -17.58
N ALA A 87 -12.54 -15.65 -17.79
CA ALA A 87 -13.48 -16.22 -18.75
C ALA A 87 -12.97 -16.12 -20.20
N ALA A 88 -12.23 -15.06 -20.51
CA ALA A 88 -11.53 -14.88 -21.79
C ALA A 88 -10.26 -15.73 -21.94
N GLY A 89 -9.92 -16.56 -20.94
CA GLY A 89 -8.81 -17.50 -21.01
C GLY A 89 -7.47 -16.96 -20.49
N VAL A 90 -7.44 -15.78 -19.87
CA VAL A 90 -6.24 -15.32 -19.14
C VAL A 90 -5.96 -16.32 -18.03
N LYS A 91 -4.74 -16.85 -17.99
CA LYS A 91 -4.34 -17.79 -16.95
C LYS A 91 -4.30 -17.06 -15.61
N ARG A 92 -4.68 -17.75 -14.53
CA ARG A 92 -4.67 -17.16 -13.18
C ARG A 92 -3.31 -16.58 -12.78
N ALA A 93 -2.20 -17.17 -13.23
CA ALA A 93 -0.84 -16.66 -12.99
C ALA A 93 -0.56 -15.32 -13.69
N GLU A 94 -1.23 -15.04 -14.81
CA GLU A 94 -1.07 -13.84 -15.63
C GLU A 94 -2.14 -12.77 -15.34
N LEU A 95 -3.08 -13.05 -14.44
CA LEU A 95 -4.25 -12.22 -14.20
C LEU A 95 -3.86 -10.81 -13.72
N TYR A 96 -2.96 -10.71 -12.75
CA TYR A 96 -2.53 -9.40 -12.23
C TYR A 96 -1.72 -8.59 -13.26
N PRO A 97 -0.71 -9.16 -13.97
CA PRO A 97 -0.08 -8.49 -15.11
C PRO A 97 -1.10 -8.03 -16.17
N TYR A 98 -2.09 -8.86 -16.49
CA TYR A 98 -3.13 -8.50 -17.43
C TYR A 98 -3.94 -7.30 -16.95
N LEU A 99 -4.46 -7.33 -15.71
CA LEU A 99 -5.31 -6.27 -15.17
C LEU A 99 -4.60 -4.92 -15.08
N THR A 100 -3.31 -4.94 -14.72
CA THR A 100 -2.47 -3.74 -14.56
C THR A 100 -1.97 -3.15 -15.88
N THR A 101 -1.94 -3.95 -16.96
CA THR A 101 -1.54 -3.49 -18.31
C THR A 101 -2.73 -3.10 -19.20
N HIS A 102 -3.96 -3.47 -18.79
CA HIS A 102 -5.20 -3.21 -19.54
C HIS A 102 -6.19 -2.39 -18.70
N LEU A 103 -5.72 -1.29 -18.10
CA LEU A 103 -6.55 -0.43 -17.24
C LEU A 103 -7.81 0.07 -17.98
N PRO A 104 -8.96 0.22 -17.29
CA PRO A 104 -10.12 0.85 -17.89
C PRO A 104 -9.83 2.33 -18.20
N GLU A 105 -10.47 2.88 -19.22
CA GLU A 105 -10.43 4.33 -19.46
C GLU A 105 -11.16 5.08 -18.33
N GLU A 106 -10.69 6.29 -18.01
CA GLU A 106 -11.23 7.16 -16.95
C GLU A 106 -12.59 7.78 -17.30
#